data_AF-A0A7C9DKV2-F1
#
_entry.id   AF-A0A7C9DKV2-F1
#
_cell.length_a   1.000
_cell.length_b   1.000
_cell.length_c   1.000
_cell.angle_alpha   90.00
_cell.angle_beta   90.00
_cell.angle_gamma   90.00
#
_symmetry.space_group_name_H-M   'P 1'
#
loop_
_entity.id
_entity.type
_entity.pdbx_description
1 polymer ?
#
loop_
_entity_poly.entity_id
_entity_poly.type
_entity_poly.pdbx_seq_one_letter_code
_entity_poly.pdbx_strand_id
1 'polypeptide(L)'
;FIFSIMFVTSHLCLKFALIPIMCLSLEHVAKFLRRNFSSSSLYRKYLEDICVWVESNTTTLNILSSHAEVGLGFLLIISLFSWQRNFIQAFMYWHLLKLMYHAPVTAGYHKSVWTKIGRSINPAIHRYAPFLSTPLSVIQRWWFR
;
A
#
# COMPACT_ATOMS: atom_id res chain seq x y z
N PHE A 1 -11.85 6.22 0.00
CA PHE A 1 -13.04 6.13 -0.86
C PHE A 1 -12.70 5.73 -2.30
N ILE A 2 -11.90 6.51 -3.04
CA ILE A 2 -11.47 6.18 -4.43
C ILE A 2 -10.79 4.79 -4.52
N PHE A 3 -9.94 4.46 -3.55
CA PHE A 3 -9.29 3.15 -3.45
C PHE A 3 -10.31 2.00 -3.34
N SER A 4 -11.33 2.14 -2.49
CA SER A 4 -12.34 1.10 -2.23
C SER A 4 -13.24 0.87 -3.44
N ILE A 5 -13.66 1.92 -4.16
CA ILE A 5 -14.52 1.80 -5.35
C ILE A 5 -13.82 1.03 -6.47
N MET A 6 -12.51 1.24 -6.65
CA MET A 6 -11.72 0.55 -7.68
C MET A 6 -11.66 -0.98 -7.50
N PHE A 7 -11.84 -1.49 -6.28
CA PHE A 7 -11.74 -2.92 -5.98
C PHE A 7 -13.08 -3.63 -5.76
N VAL A 8 -14.19 -2.90 -5.63
CA VAL A 8 -15.54 -3.49 -5.50
C VAL A 8 -15.89 -4.40 -6.69
N THR A 9 -15.39 -4.09 -7.89
CA THR A 9 -15.62 -4.86 -9.11
C THR A 9 -14.70 -6.08 -9.29
N SER A 10 -13.63 -6.21 -8.48
CA SER A 10 -12.61 -7.25 -8.63
C SER A 10 -12.46 -8.08 -7.35
N HIS A 11 -13.26 -9.14 -7.24
CA HIS A 11 -13.31 -10.04 -6.07
C HIS A 11 -11.94 -10.63 -5.65
N LEU A 12 -11.04 -10.88 -6.61
CA LEU A 12 -9.73 -11.48 -6.36
C LEU A 12 -8.76 -10.55 -5.60
N CYS A 13 -8.80 -9.24 -5.88
CA CYS A 13 -7.91 -8.27 -5.24
C CYS A 13 -8.49 -7.66 -3.96
N LEU A 14 -9.80 -7.87 -3.71
CA LEU A 14 -10.53 -7.27 -2.59
C LEU A 14 -9.96 -7.66 -1.22
N LYS A 15 -9.52 -8.92 -1.04
CA LYS A 15 -8.93 -9.40 0.23
C LYS A 15 -7.63 -8.67 0.57
N PHE A 16 -6.76 -8.46 -0.41
CA PHE A 16 -5.49 -7.75 -0.21
C PHE A 16 -5.70 -6.23 -0.12
N ALA A 17 -6.67 -5.69 -0.86
CA ALA A 17 -7.05 -4.27 -0.81
C ALA A 17 -7.62 -3.85 0.54
N LEU A 18 -8.17 -4.80 1.29
CA LEU A 18 -8.68 -4.56 2.64
C LEU A 18 -7.57 -4.28 3.66
N ILE A 19 -6.37 -4.85 3.48
CA ILE A 19 -5.25 -4.72 4.43
C ILE A 19 -4.87 -3.25 4.71
N PRO A 20 -4.55 -2.42 3.70
CA PRO A 20 -4.21 -1.02 3.93
C PRO A 20 -5.39 -0.21 4.49
N ILE A 21 -6.63 -0.54 4.08
CA ILE A 21 -7.85 0.11 4.58
C ILE A 21 -8.04 -0.20 6.07
N MET A 22 -7.79 -1.43 6.50
CA MET A 22 -7.89 -1.85 7.89
C MET A 22 -6.80 -1.22 8.76
N CYS A 23 -5.58 -1.07 8.25
CA CYS A 23 -4.51 -0.38 8.97
C CYS A 23 -4.89 1.08 9.23
N LEU A 24 -5.40 1.78 8.21
CA LEU A 24 -5.83 3.17 8.32
C LEU A 24 -7.05 3.33 9.24
N SER A 25 -8.03 2.42 9.14
CA SER A 25 -9.23 2.47 9.98
C SER A 25 -8.88 2.24 11.44
N LEU A 26 -7.99 1.30 11.75
CA LEU A 26 -7.49 1.05 13.11
C LEU A 26 -6.82 2.29 13.69
N GLU A 27 -6.02 3.02 12.91
CA GLU A 27 -5.39 4.26 13.37
C GLU A 27 -6.42 5.34 13.71
N HIS A 28 -7.40 5.56 12.83
CA HIS A 28 -8.46 6.55 13.06
C HIS A 28 -9.35 6.18 14.25
N VAL A 29 -9.71 4.91 14.37
CA VAL A 29 -10.54 4.38 15.45
C VAL A 29 -9.80 4.49 16.79
N ALA A 30 -8.51 4.15 16.85
CA ALA A 30 -7.70 4.29 18.06
C ALA A 30 -7.64 5.74 18.55
N LYS A 31 -7.38 6.69 17.63
CA LYS A 31 -7.36 8.13 17.93
C LYS A 31 -8.73 8.64 18.41
N PHE A 32 -9.81 8.18 17.78
CA PHE A 32 -11.18 8.56 18.15
C PHE A 32 -11.58 8.02 19.52
N LEU A 33 -11.31 6.74 19.78
CA LEU A 33 -11.59 6.08 21.06
C LEU A 33 -10.85 6.77 22.21
N ARG A 34 -9.55 7.04 22.03
CA ARG A 34 -8.75 7.74 23.03
C ARG A 34 -9.27 9.15 23.33
N ARG A 35 -9.68 9.89 22.30
CA ARG A 35 -10.17 11.27 22.48
C ARG A 35 -11.53 11.35 23.17
N ASN A 36 -12.45 10.43 22.89
CA ASN A 36 -13.83 10.51 23.37
C ASN A 36 -14.12 9.64 24.61
N PHE A 37 -13.39 8.55 24.81
CA PHE A 37 -13.70 7.54 25.82
C PHE A 37 -12.58 7.32 26.85
N SER A 38 -11.59 8.22 26.93
CA SER A 38 -10.47 8.14 27.89
C SER A 38 -10.89 8.04 29.36
N SER A 39 -12.09 8.52 29.72
CA SER A 39 -12.65 8.43 31.07
C SER A 39 -13.48 7.15 31.33
N SER A 40 -13.78 6.36 30.31
CA SER A 40 -14.63 5.17 30.43
C SER A 40 -13.86 3.97 30.99
N SER A 41 -14.44 3.27 31.98
CA SER A 41 -13.84 2.09 32.60
C SER A 41 -13.72 0.90 31.64
N LEU A 42 -14.63 0.79 30.65
CA LEU A 42 -14.57 -0.23 29.60
C LEU A 42 -13.41 0.00 28.63
N TYR A 43 -13.13 1.27 28.31
CA TYR A 43 -11.99 1.63 27.46
C TYR A 43 -10.67 1.26 28.16
N ARG A 44 -10.51 1.67 29.42
CA ARG A 44 -9.33 1.34 30.23
C ARG A 44 -9.09 -0.15 30.39
N LYS A 45 -10.14 -0.95 30.55
CA LYS A 45 -10.00 -2.39 30.84
C LYS A 45 -9.61 -3.23 29.62
N TYR A 46 -9.99 -2.86 28.40
CA TYR A 46 -9.83 -3.71 27.22
C TYR A 46 -9.21 -3.04 26.00
N LEU A 47 -9.37 -1.73 25.83
CA LEU A 47 -9.03 -1.02 24.59
C LEU A 47 -7.84 -0.08 24.74
N GLU A 48 -7.47 0.31 25.96
CA GLU A 48 -6.35 1.21 26.25
C GLU A 48 -5.02 0.61 25.76
N ASP A 49 -4.68 -0.62 26.15
CA ASP A 49 -3.45 -1.29 25.73
C ASP A 49 -3.35 -1.44 24.21
N ILE A 50 -4.46 -1.80 23.54
CA ILE A 50 -4.52 -1.96 22.09
C ILE A 50 -4.35 -0.60 21.39
N CYS A 51 -5.00 0.46 21.89
CA CYS A 51 -4.87 1.80 21.31
C CYS A 51 -3.44 2.35 21.47
N VAL A 52 -2.83 2.16 22.62
CA VAL A 52 -1.43 2.57 22.88
C VAL A 52 -0.47 1.77 22.01
N TRP A 53 -0.72 0.48 21.81
CA TRP A 53 0.06 -0.35 20.89
C TRP A 53 -0.07 0.13 19.44
N VAL A 54 -1.29 0.42 18.96
CA VAL A 54 -1.51 0.94 17.59
C VAL A 54 -0.79 2.27 17.40
N GLU A 55 -0.86 3.17 18.39
CA GLU A 55 -0.25 4.49 18.32
C GLU A 55 1.28 4.41 18.34
N SER A 56 1.86 3.55 19.17
CA SER A 56 3.31 3.29 19.22
C SER A 56 3.85 2.57 17.98
N ASN A 57 3.00 1.83 17.25
CA ASN A 57 3.37 1.09 16.04
C ASN A 57 2.84 1.72 14.74
N THR A 58 2.43 2.99 14.76
CA THR A 58 1.93 3.70 13.57
C THR A 58 2.91 3.68 12.40
N THR A 59 4.22 3.77 12.65
CA THR A 59 5.25 3.68 11.61
C THR A 59 5.29 2.28 10.97
N THR A 60 5.26 1.22 11.78
CA THR A 60 5.22 -0.17 11.31
C THR A 60 3.96 -0.47 10.51
N LEU A 61 2.81 0.01 10.97
CA LEU A 61 1.52 -0.13 10.25
C LEU A 61 1.54 0.58 8.90
N ASN A 62 2.09 1.79 8.84
CA ASN A 62 2.22 2.53 7.58
C ASN A 62 3.21 1.85 6.60
N ILE A 63 4.32 1.30 7.09
CA ILE A 63 5.25 0.50 6.28
C ILE A 63 4.55 -0.75 5.72
N LEU A 64 3.79 -1.46 6.56
CA LEU A 64 3.04 -2.65 6.15
C LEU A 64 1.98 -2.30 5.10
N SER A 65 1.24 -1.21 5.33
CA SER A 65 0.25 -0.68 4.39
C SER A 65 0.88 -0.37 3.03
N SER A 66 2.01 0.34 2.99
CA SER A 66 2.72 0.63 1.74
C SER A 66 3.26 -0.62 1.03
N HIS A 67 3.71 -1.64 1.77
CA HIS A 67 4.09 -2.93 1.17
C HIS A 67 2.87 -3.63 0.53
N ALA A 68 1.73 -3.64 1.23
CA ALA A 68 0.49 -4.22 0.72
C ALA A 68 -0.02 -3.47 -0.52
N GLU A 69 0.04 -2.14 -0.54
CA GLU A 69 -0.36 -1.30 -1.68
C GLU A 69 0.53 -1.52 -2.91
N VAL A 70 1.85 -1.57 -2.73
CA VAL A 70 2.76 -1.88 -3.84
C VAL A 70 2.56 -3.32 -4.32
N GLY A 71 2.39 -4.28 -3.41
CA GLY A 71 2.10 -5.68 -3.73
C GLY A 71 0.80 -5.86 -4.52
N LEU A 72 -0.26 -5.15 -4.12
CA LEU A 72 -1.53 -5.09 -4.85
C LEU A 72 -1.36 -4.63 -6.28
N GLY A 73 -0.50 -3.64 -6.50
CA GLY A 73 -0.23 -3.15 -7.83
C GLY A 73 0.41 -4.24 -8.72
N PHE A 74 1.37 -5.00 -8.19
CA PHE A 74 1.95 -6.14 -8.91
C PHE A 74 0.93 -7.24 -9.17
N LEU A 75 0.03 -7.51 -8.22
CA LEU A 75 -1.08 -8.45 -8.41
C LEU A 75 -2.02 -8.01 -9.54
N LEU A 76 -2.29 -6.72 -9.69
CA LEU A 76 -3.08 -6.20 -10.81
C LEU A 76 -2.36 -6.41 -12.14
N ILE A 77 -1.04 -6.21 -12.20
CA ILE A 77 -0.24 -6.52 -13.40
C ILE A 77 -0.35 -8.02 -13.75
N ILE A 78 -0.21 -8.91 -12.75
CA ILE A 78 -0.38 -10.36 -12.95
C ILE A 78 -1.80 -10.69 -13.41
N SER A 79 -2.82 -10.02 -12.86
CA SER A 79 -4.22 -10.19 -13.23
C SER A 79 -4.50 -9.84 -14.70
N LEU A 80 -3.70 -8.98 -15.34
CA LEU A 80 -3.82 -8.68 -16.78
C LEU A 80 -3.48 -9.88 -17.67
N PHE A 81 -2.75 -10.88 -17.15
CA PHE A 81 -2.48 -12.12 -17.88
C PHE A 81 -3.60 -13.16 -17.72
N SER A 82 -4.50 -12.96 -16.76
CA SER A 82 -5.67 -13.82 -16.53
C SER A 82 -6.78 -13.57 -17.57
N TRP A 83 -7.89 -14.31 -17.47
CA TRP A 83 -9.08 -14.12 -18.31
C TRP A 83 -9.92 -12.91 -17.87
N GLN A 84 -9.89 -12.55 -16.57
CA GLN A 84 -10.57 -11.38 -16.02
C GLN A 84 -9.70 -10.12 -16.10
N ARG A 85 -9.34 -9.71 -17.32
CA ARG A 85 -8.45 -8.56 -17.55
C ARG A 85 -9.21 -7.26 -17.34
N ASN A 86 -8.74 -6.42 -16.42
CA ASN A 86 -9.25 -5.06 -16.24
C ASN A 86 -8.12 -4.03 -16.40
N PHE A 87 -7.81 -3.70 -17.66
CA PHE A 87 -6.73 -2.78 -18.03
C PHE A 87 -6.94 -1.38 -17.43
N ILE A 88 -8.18 -0.89 -17.42
CA ILE A 88 -8.51 0.44 -16.88
C ILE A 88 -8.21 0.47 -15.37
N GLN A 89 -8.63 -0.56 -14.64
CA GLN A 89 -8.36 -0.66 -13.20
C GLN A 89 -6.86 -0.70 -12.89
N ALA A 90 -6.09 -1.52 -13.62
CA ALA A 90 -4.64 -1.60 -13.44
C ALA A 90 -3.97 -0.25 -13.71
N PHE A 91 -4.36 0.44 -14.78
CA PHE A 91 -3.83 1.75 -15.13
C PHE A 91 -4.17 2.83 -14.09
N MET A 92 -5.43 2.90 -13.66
CA MET A 92 -5.87 3.84 -12.63
C MET A 92 -5.16 3.60 -11.29
N TYR A 93 -4.99 2.33 -10.91
CA TYR A 93 -4.30 1.98 -9.68
C TYR A 93 -2.81 2.34 -9.71
N TRP A 94 -2.15 2.12 -10.85
CA TRP A 94 -0.74 2.48 -11.02
C TRP A 94 -0.54 4.00 -11.00
N HIS A 95 -1.49 4.78 -11.50
CA HIS A 95 -1.53 6.24 -11.32
C HIS A 95 -1.70 6.64 -9.85
N LEU A 96 -2.56 5.94 -9.11
CA LEU A 96 -2.74 6.20 -7.68
C LEU A 96 -1.44 5.92 -6.88
N LEU A 97 -0.77 4.79 -7.15
CA LEU A 97 0.54 4.49 -6.55
C LEU A 97 1.57 5.57 -6.87
N LYS A 98 1.58 6.09 -8.11
CA LYS A 98 2.44 7.21 -8.50
C LYS A 98 2.11 8.47 -7.70
N LEU A 99 0.82 8.76 -7.46
CA LEU A 99 0.42 9.88 -6.60
C LEU A 99 0.91 9.68 -5.16
N MET A 100 0.74 8.49 -4.59
CA MET A 100 1.19 8.16 -3.22
C MET A 100 2.72 8.19 -3.07
N TYR A 101 3.46 7.93 -4.15
CA TYR A 101 4.91 8.09 -4.18
C TYR A 101 5.36 9.56 -4.02
N HIS A 102 4.55 10.51 -4.48
CA HIS A 102 4.83 11.95 -4.39
C HIS A 102 4.14 12.64 -3.21
N ALA A 103 3.06 12.06 -2.68
CA ALA A 103 2.29 12.65 -1.58
C ALA A 103 3.13 12.73 -0.29
N PRO A 104 3.27 13.90 0.36
CA PRO A 104 4.23 14.10 1.45
C PRO A 104 4.01 13.19 2.66
N VAL A 105 2.77 12.77 2.92
CA VAL A 105 2.39 11.95 4.07
C VAL A 105 2.82 10.48 3.90
N THR A 106 2.78 9.95 2.68
CA THR A 106 3.03 8.52 2.40
C THR A 106 4.32 8.28 1.59
N ALA A 107 4.87 9.33 0.95
CA ALA A 107 6.03 9.24 0.08
C ALA A 107 7.24 8.58 0.73
N GLY A 108 7.53 8.86 2.01
CA GLY A 108 8.66 8.25 2.72
C GLY A 108 8.58 6.73 2.76
N TYR A 109 7.39 6.19 3.07
CA TYR A 109 7.15 4.75 3.14
C TYR A 109 7.19 4.10 1.76
N HIS A 110 6.52 4.67 0.76
CA HIS A 110 6.57 4.14 -0.61
C HIS A 110 7.98 4.19 -1.21
N LYS A 111 8.72 5.28 -1.04
CA LYS A 111 10.12 5.39 -1.49
C LYS A 111 10.99 4.30 -0.87
N SER A 112 10.84 4.07 0.43
CA SER A 112 11.53 2.97 1.12
C SER A 112 11.24 1.61 0.49
N VAL A 113 9.96 1.28 0.24
CA VAL A 113 9.55 0.03 -0.42
C VAL A 113 10.17 -0.08 -1.82
N TRP A 114 10.07 0.96 -2.65
CA TRP A 114 10.62 0.96 -4.00
C TRP A 114 12.15 0.83 -4.01
N THR A 115 12.86 1.46 -3.07
CA THR A 115 14.32 1.31 -2.95
C THR A 115 14.70 -0.11 -2.55
N LYS A 116 13.96 -0.76 -1.65
CA LYS A 116 14.18 -2.15 -1.24
C LYS A 116 13.97 -3.11 -2.41
N ILE A 117 12.90 -2.91 -3.18
CA ILE A 117 12.62 -3.67 -4.41
C ILE A 117 13.76 -3.49 -5.41
N GLY A 118 14.16 -2.25 -5.70
CA GLY A 118 15.24 -1.96 -6.64
C GLY A 118 16.56 -2.62 -6.24
N ARG A 119 16.93 -2.58 -4.95
CA ARG A 119 18.14 -3.24 -4.44
C ARG A 119 18.11 -4.76 -4.62
N SER A 120 16.94 -5.39 -4.46
CA SER A 120 16.80 -6.84 -4.61
C SER A 120 16.73 -7.28 -6.07
N ILE A 121 16.06 -6.51 -6.93
CA ILE A 121 15.73 -6.92 -8.30
C ILE A 121 16.81 -6.49 -9.30
N ASN A 122 17.42 -5.32 -9.16
CA ASN A 122 18.46 -4.84 -10.08
C ASN A 122 19.60 -5.86 -10.32
N PRO A 123 20.21 -6.49 -9.30
CA PRO A 123 21.27 -7.47 -9.54
C PRO A 123 20.75 -8.71 -10.30
N ALA A 124 19.50 -9.13 -10.06
CA ALA A 124 18.89 -10.25 -10.78
C ALA A 124 18.60 -9.90 -12.25
N ILE A 125 18.11 -8.67 -12.52
CA ILE A 125 17.88 -8.19 -13.89
C ILE A 125 19.20 -8.16 -14.67
N HIS A 126 20.26 -7.59 -14.09
CA HIS A 126 21.56 -7.53 -14.75
C HIS A 126 22.15 -8.91 -15.04
N ARG A 127 21.88 -9.90 -14.19
CA ARG A 127 22.40 -11.26 -14.33
C ARG A 127 21.61 -12.13 -15.30
N TYR A 128 20.28 -12.06 -15.28
CA TYR A 128 19.42 -13.02 -15.99
C TYR A 128 18.63 -12.42 -17.15
N ALA A 129 18.37 -11.11 -17.14
CA ALA A 129 17.49 -10.47 -18.11
C ALA A 129 17.93 -9.04 -18.44
N PRO A 130 19.15 -8.83 -18.98
CA PRO A 130 19.68 -7.50 -19.23
C PRO A 130 18.85 -6.69 -20.23
N PHE A 131 18.08 -7.35 -21.11
CA PHE A 131 17.16 -6.69 -22.04
C PHE A 131 16.03 -5.91 -21.33
N LEU A 132 15.70 -6.22 -20.07
CA LEU A 132 14.72 -5.48 -19.29
C LEU A 132 15.24 -4.13 -18.75
N SER A 133 16.55 -3.87 -18.77
CA SER A 133 17.09 -2.61 -18.22
C SER A 133 16.57 -1.38 -18.96
N THR A 134 16.47 -1.45 -20.29
CA THR A 134 15.96 -0.38 -21.15
C THR A 134 14.50 -0.04 -20.86
N PRO A 135 13.52 -0.96 -20.97
CA PRO A 135 12.13 -0.66 -20.65
C PRO A 135 11.93 -0.25 -19.18
N LEU A 136 12.69 -0.83 -18.24
CA LEU A 136 12.63 -0.45 -16.83
C LEU A 136 13.04 1.01 -16.63
N SER A 137 14.11 1.47 -17.29
CA SER A 137 14.56 2.86 -17.21
C SER A 137 13.52 3.86 -17.73
N VAL A 138 12.78 3.50 -18.78
CA VAL A 138 11.69 4.32 -19.34
C VAL A 138 10.54 4.42 -18.34
N ILE A 139 10.14 3.30 -17.75
CA ILE A 139 9.09 3.25 -16.73
C ILE A 139 9.51 4.05 -15.50
N GLN A 140 10.76 3.93 -15.04
CA GLN A 140 11.30 4.72 -13.93
C GLN A 140 11.26 6.22 -14.23
N ARG A 141 11.64 6.64 -15.44
CA ARG A 141 11.55 8.05 -15.84
C ARG A 141 10.10 8.56 -15.86
N TRP A 142 9.14 7.74 -16.29
CA TRP A 142 7.71 8.08 -16.20
C TRP A 142 7.23 8.14 -14.75
N TRP A 143 7.77 7.29 -13.87
CA TRP A 143 7.41 7.23 -12.46
C TRP A 143 7.89 8.44 -11.66
N PHE A 144 9.09 8.95 -11.95
CA PHE A 144 9.70 10.08 -11.24
C PHE A 144 9.30 11.46 -11.77
N ARG A 145 8.62 11.54 -12.92
CA ARG A 145 8.04 12.78 -13.46
C ARG A 145 6.68 13.03 -12.85
#